data_AF-A0A2H1GUG5-F1
#
_entry.id   AF-A0A2H1GUG5-F1
#
_cell.length_a   1.000
_cell.length_b   1.000
_cell.length_c   1.000
_cell.angle_alpha   90.00
_cell.angle_beta   90.00
_cell.angle_gamma   90.00
#
_symmetry.space_group_name_H-M   'P 1'
#
loop_
_entity.id
_entity.type
_entity.pdbx_description
1 polymer ?
#
loop_
_entity_poly.entity_id
_entity_poly.type
_entity_poly.pdbx_seq_one_letter_code
_entity_poly.pdbx_strand_id
1 'polypeptide(L)'
;MKHTENGTVTMAPNHTAVYQTAYPPFSDSWTSQCNDAWFSPNAGPRLTNSVRERLNLLGQELNAAIASWIDEFNGNFESERSAASPSFMKFVYQDERYNGHRFCREGVVEPDRKNNETCFFNLLSSPDHATNESTIVLKRSNVHGQQVLQAPILDPETCEIYPQDGTSGQVMSKAVASGALDSSTMSHSPLGGESIEKTFHPRYRAFKATTQELKGRLRYAVGPNSPLGHKELRIMCVGDYIAVGIGEDLQHNSYRPVLNELLISANNSVEFVGSQSRGDSPTDYIEGYVAASISDLHLRLKRNEAVRNYKPNMIVVTAGSADLRILDPHDYAGLNKTRVELETFIKYLLGECKGCVILLGDLPPPTTGFSWPPAPRQRQVLQFNAMISEVVNKIQTQHKSHHNGTRKDMLTKVHFTPATKDIQPDNGYPNNDGYLKMAYDIHERLWDANQRGWLHDAPSDQPLMALGPSTCSYWNCMVRSSIMPFLSYLQTLFIT
;
A
#
# COMPACT_ATOMS: atom_id res chain seq x y z
N MET A 1 9.10 -24.66 39.90
CA MET A 1 10.22 -24.50 40.84
C MET A 1 11.50 -25.10 40.25
N LYS A 2 12.38 -24.23 39.74
CA LYS A 2 13.85 -24.34 39.85
C LYS A 2 14.32 -22.89 39.93
N HIS A 3 14.88 -22.53 41.08
CA HIS A 3 15.44 -21.22 41.35
C HIS A 3 16.83 -21.15 40.72
N THR A 4 17.06 -20.08 39.97
CA THR A 4 18.39 -19.50 39.77
C THR A 4 18.31 -18.04 40.18
N GLU A 5 19.16 -17.69 41.14
CA GLU A 5 19.33 -16.37 41.73
C GLU A 5 19.83 -15.36 40.70
N ASN A 6 19.41 -14.09 40.86
CA ASN A 6 19.65 -12.94 39.99
C ASN A 6 18.85 -12.87 38.67
N GLY A 7 17.57 -13.21 38.75
CA GLY A 7 16.59 -12.85 37.72
C GLY A 7 16.21 -11.37 37.75
N THR A 8 17.08 -10.48 37.27
CA THR A 8 16.56 -9.34 36.53
C THR A 8 16.00 -9.90 35.23
N VAL A 9 14.71 -10.23 35.26
CA VAL A 9 13.93 -10.31 34.03
C VAL A 9 13.92 -8.89 33.49
N THR A 10 14.88 -8.56 32.64
CA THR A 10 14.73 -7.46 31.70
C THR A 10 13.61 -7.89 30.76
N MET A 11 12.36 -7.61 31.16
CA MET A 11 11.28 -7.52 30.21
C MET A 11 11.67 -6.40 29.26
N ALA A 12 12.25 -6.76 28.11
CA ALA A 12 12.27 -5.87 26.97
C ALA A 12 10.82 -5.41 26.75
N PRO A 13 10.57 -4.10 26.58
CA PRO A 13 9.21 -3.58 26.58
C PRO A 13 8.38 -4.28 25.50
N ASN A 14 7.23 -4.81 25.94
CA ASN A 14 6.15 -5.35 25.09
C ASN A 14 5.68 -4.24 24.14
N HIS A 15 6.25 -4.14 22.96
CA HIS A 15 5.74 -3.26 21.92
C HIS A 15 4.72 -4.03 21.07
N THR A 16 3.44 -3.79 21.34
CA THR A 16 2.34 -4.28 20.49
C THR A 16 2.14 -3.30 19.34
N ALA A 17 2.31 -3.77 18.11
CA ALA A 17 1.94 -3.03 16.90
C ALA A 17 0.57 -3.51 16.39
N VAL A 18 -0.27 -2.58 15.94
CA VAL A 18 -1.57 -2.90 15.34
C VAL A 18 -1.47 -2.82 13.82
N TYR A 19 -1.77 -3.92 13.14
CA TYR A 19 -1.84 -3.97 11.69
C TYR A 19 -3.28 -3.86 11.22
N GLN A 20 -3.62 -2.70 10.66
CA GLN A 20 -4.93 -2.48 10.06
C GLN A 20 -4.86 -2.85 8.58
N THR A 21 -5.53 -3.93 8.22
CA THR A 21 -5.60 -4.35 6.84
C THR A 21 -6.61 -3.55 6.01
N ALA A 22 -6.29 -3.31 4.75
CA ALA A 22 -7.20 -2.75 3.76
C ALA A 22 -8.31 -3.73 3.37
N TYR A 23 -9.46 -3.18 3.01
CA TYR A 23 -10.56 -3.90 2.36
C TYR A 23 -10.25 -4.10 0.88
N PRO A 24 -10.13 -5.34 0.39
CA PRO A 24 -9.86 -5.58 -1.03
C PRO A 24 -11.07 -5.17 -1.89
N PRO A 25 -10.86 -4.79 -3.17
CA PRO A 25 -11.96 -4.57 -4.09
C PRO A 25 -12.88 -5.79 -4.20
N PHE A 26 -14.16 -5.55 -4.43
CA PHE A 26 -15.17 -6.59 -4.40
C PHE A 26 -15.17 -7.43 -5.68
N SER A 27 -15.11 -6.77 -6.85
CA SER A 27 -15.34 -7.42 -8.15
C SER A 27 -14.43 -6.93 -9.27
N ASP A 28 -14.28 -7.73 -10.32
CA ASP A 28 -13.73 -7.24 -11.59
C ASP A 28 -14.81 -6.37 -12.27
N SER A 29 -14.67 -5.06 -12.15
CA SER A 29 -15.66 -4.08 -12.63
C SER A 29 -15.75 -3.99 -14.15
N TRP A 30 -14.73 -4.47 -14.88
CA TRP A 30 -14.57 -4.31 -16.33
C TRP A 30 -15.16 -5.44 -17.19
N THR A 31 -15.55 -6.57 -16.59
CA THR A 31 -16.17 -7.72 -17.30
C THR A 31 -17.66 -7.50 -17.54
N SER A 32 -18.30 -8.22 -18.46
CA SER A 32 -19.75 -8.12 -18.68
C SER A 32 -20.57 -9.19 -17.94
N GLN A 33 -19.94 -10.28 -17.49
CA GLN A 33 -20.63 -11.49 -17.01
C GLN A 33 -21.65 -11.29 -15.88
N CYS A 34 -21.48 -10.25 -15.06
CA CYS A 34 -22.35 -9.94 -13.93
C CYS A 34 -23.29 -8.76 -14.17
N ASN A 35 -23.38 -8.23 -15.39
CA ASN A 35 -24.18 -7.02 -15.63
C ASN A 35 -25.66 -7.23 -15.35
N ASP A 36 -26.13 -8.46 -15.46
CA ASP A 36 -27.50 -8.85 -15.12
C ASP A 36 -27.64 -9.38 -13.68
N ALA A 37 -26.56 -9.41 -12.88
CA ALA A 37 -26.64 -9.84 -11.50
C ALA A 37 -27.24 -8.74 -10.59
N TRP A 38 -27.82 -9.15 -9.46
CA TRP A 38 -28.30 -8.26 -8.41
C TRP A 38 -27.49 -8.45 -7.13
N PHE A 39 -27.39 -7.41 -6.31
CA PHE A 39 -26.77 -7.53 -4.98
C PHE A 39 -27.69 -8.23 -3.97
N SER A 40 -29.00 -8.15 -4.16
CA SER A 40 -30.01 -8.83 -3.35
C SER A 40 -31.07 -9.47 -4.26
N PRO A 41 -31.57 -10.68 -3.96
CA PRO A 41 -32.45 -11.44 -4.84
C PRO A 41 -33.74 -10.74 -5.29
N ASN A 42 -34.16 -9.64 -4.65
CA ASN A 42 -35.43 -8.97 -4.94
C ASN A 42 -35.38 -7.44 -4.79
N ALA A 43 -34.18 -6.83 -4.70
CA ALA A 43 -34.05 -5.39 -4.50
C ALA A 43 -32.68 -4.84 -4.90
N GLY A 44 -32.64 -3.57 -5.32
CA GLY A 44 -31.41 -2.83 -5.62
C GLY A 44 -31.14 -2.66 -7.12
N PRO A 45 -30.12 -1.89 -7.53
CA PRO A 45 -29.73 -1.76 -8.92
C PRO A 45 -29.02 -3.01 -9.44
N ARG A 46 -29.07 -3.23 -10.76
CA ARG A 46 -28.23 -4.24 -11.42
C ARG A 46 -26.77 -3.93 -11.17
N LEU A 47 -25.96 -4.98 -11.00
CA LEU A 47 -24.51 -4.88 -10.84
C LEU A 47 -23.85 -4.60 -12.19
N THR A 48 -24.21 -3.51 -12.87
CA THR A 48 -23.53 -3.09 -14.11
C THR A 48 -22.05 -2.78 -13.84
N ASN A 49 -21.22 -2.72 -14.90
CA ASN A 49 -19.82 -2.29 -14.79
C ASN A 49 -19.65 -1.02 -13.95
N SER A 50 -20.47 0.00 -14.22
CA SER A 50 -20.41 1.28 -13.51
C SER A 50 -20.79 1.17 -12.02
N VAL A 51 -21.79 0.35 -11.68
CA VAL A 51 -22.16 0.12 -10.28
C VAL A 51 -21.04 -0.61 -9.53
N ARG A 52 -20.42 -1.61 -10.16
CA ARG A 52 -19.29 -2.36 -9.57
C ARG A 52 -18.04 -1.49 -9.41
N GLU A 53 -17.74 -0.64 -10.39
CA GLU A 53 -16.66 0.35 -10.31
C GLU A 53 -16.87 1.31 -9.14
N ARG A 54 -18.08 1.85 -8.98
CA ARG A 54 -18.43 2.72 -7.83
C ARG A 54 -18.30 2.00 -6.49
N LEU A 55 -18.75 0.75 -6.40
CA LEU A 55 -18.64 -0.03 -5.16
C LEU A 55 -17.17 -0.29 -4.79
N ASN A 56 -16.34 -0.66 -5.76
CA ASN A 56 -14.90 -0.83 -5.53
C ASN A 56 -14.26 0.49 -5.07
N LEU A 57 -14.63 1.61 -5.71
CA LEU A 57 -14.10 2.93 -5.36
C LEU A 57 -14.49 3.34 -3.94
N LEU A 58 -15.73 3.09 -3.49
CA LEU A 58 -16.15 3.34 -2.11
C LEU A 58 -15.30 2.58 -1.09
N GLY A 59 -14.98 1.31 -1.37
CA GLY A 59 -14.07 0.53 -0.52
C GLY A 59 -12.66 1.13 -0.47
N GLN A 60 -12.16 1.63 -1.59
CA GLN A 60 -10.86 2.28 -1.67
C GLN A 60 -10.84 3.66 -1.00
N GLU A 61 -11.92 4.43 -1.07
CA GLU A 61 -12.07 5.69 -0.33
C GLU A 61 -12.07 5.45 1.18
N LEU A 62 -12.74 4.40 1.65
CA LEU A 62 -12.67 3.98 3.06
C LEU A 62 -11.23 3.60 3.45
N ASN A 63 -10.53 2.81 2.63
CA ASN A 63 -9.13 2.46 2.87
C ASN A 63 -8.24 3.70 2.97
N ALA A 64 -8.39 4.65 2.05
CA ALA A 64 -7.63 5.90 2.04
C ALA A 64 -7.90 6.72 3.31
N ALA A 65 -9.16 6.80 3.75
CA ALA A 65 -9.52 7.52 4.97
C ALA A 65 -8.91 6.86 6.23
N ILE A 66 -8.95 5.53 6.33
CA ILE A 66 -8.35 4.79 7.46
C ILE A 66 -6.83 4.98 7.46
N ALA A 67 -6.18 4.85 6.30
CA ALA A 67 -4.73 5.03 6.16
C ALA A 67 -4.31 6.43 6.60
N SER A 68 -4.96 7.47 6.06
CA SER A 68 -4.69 8.86 6.43
C SER A 68 -4.92 9.14 7.91
N TRP A 69 -5.95 8.54 8.53
CA TRP A 69 -6.16 8.67 9.97
C TRP A 69 -5.02 7.99 10.79
N ILE A 70 -4.54 6.83 10.35
CA ILE A 70 -3.41 6.14 10.98
C ILE A 70 -2.13 6.97 10.88
N ASP A 71 -1.87 7.61 9.74
CA ASP A 71 -0.70 8.45 9.55
C ASP A 71 -0.71 9.65 10.51
N GLU A 72 -1.85 10.34 10.61
CA GLU A 72 -2.04 11.42 11.59
C GLU A 72 -1.90 10.94 13.04
N PHE A 73 -2.50 9.78 13.35
CA PHE A 73 -2.35 9.17 14.67
C PHE A 73 -0.88 8.93 14.99
N ASN A 74 -0.15 8.22 14.14
CA ASN A 74 1.27 7.95 14.33
C ASN A 74 2.07 9.26 14.44
N GLY A 75 1.79 10.24 13.58
CA GLY A 75 2.45 11.55 13.59
C GLY A 75 2.35 12.25 14.94
N ASN A 76 1.20 12.20 15.60
CA ASN A 76 0.98 12.81 16.91
C ASN A 76 1.75 12.14 18.06
N PHE A 77 2.10 10.86 17.93
CA PHE A 77 2.85 10.11 18.95
C PHE A 77 4.33 9.85 18.58
N GLU A 78 4.89 10.61 17.61
CA GLU A 78 6.26 10.38 17.14
C GLU A 78 7.34 10.60 18.20
N SER A 79 7.15 11.59 19.07
CA SER A 79 8.09 11.90 20.15
C SER A 79 8.17 10.82 21.24
N GLU A 80 7.20 9.91 21.29
CA GLU A 80 7.13 8.83 22.28
C GLU A 80 7.77 7.53 21.76
N ARG A 81 8.36 7.56 20.55
CA ARG A 81 8.91 6.37 19.89
C ARG A 81 10.37 6.10 20.30
N SER A 82 10.71 4.82 20.34
CA SER A 82 12.10 4.35 20.26
C SER A 82 12.46 4.05 18.81
N ALA A 83 13.74 4.12 18.45
CA ALA A 83 14.24 3.83 17.10
C ALA A 83 13.88 2.41 16.59
N ALA A 84 13.46 1.49 17.48
CA ALA A 84 13.15 0.10 17.19
C ALA A 84 11.68 -0.18 16.83
N SER A 85 10.76 0.79 16.90
CA SER A 85 9.37 0.62 16.45
C SER A 85 8.82 1.90 15.84
N PRO A 86 8.88 2.04 14.51
CA PRO A 86 8.59 3.30 13.83
C PRO A 86 7.10 3.67 13.81
N SER A 87 6.16 2.76 14.08
CA SER A 87 4.71 3.06 14.09
C SER A 87 3.93 2.17 15.07
N PHE A 88 3.00 2.77 15.83
CA PHE A 88 2.07 2.03 16.71
C PHE A 88 1.03 1.28 15.89
N MET A 89 0.56 1.91 14.81
CA MET A 89 -0.39 1.35 13.87
C MET A 89 0.21 1.34 12.48
N LYS A 90 0.02 0.26 11.72
CA LYS A 90 0.47 0.18 10.33
C LYS A 90 -0.70 -0.22 9.44
N PHE A 91 -0.97 0.59 8.42
CA PHE A 91 -1.95 0.26 7.41
C PHE A 91 -1.35 -0.67 6.34
N VAL A 92 -2.07 -1.73 5.98
CA VAL A 92 -1.56 -2.78 5.08
C VAL A 92 -2.50 -2.99 3.90
N TYR A 93 -2.06 -2.53 2.72
CA TYR A 93 -2.72 -2.82 1.45
C TYR A 93 -2.49 -4.28 1.06
N GLN A 94 -3.56 -5.09 1.06
CA GLN A 94 -3.49 -6.51 0.72
C GLN A 94 -4.01 -6.82 -0.70
N ASP A 95 -4.39 -5.81 -1.48
CA ASP A 95 -5.18 -6.00 -2.69
C ASP A 95 -4.52 -6.98 -3.69
N GLU A 96 -3.19 -6.92 -3.81
CA GLU A 96 -2.41 -7.77 -4.70
C GLU A 96 -2.50 -9.26 -4.35
N ARG A 97 -2.64 -9.58 -3.06
CA ARG A 97 -2.82 -10.95 -2.57
C ARG A 97 -4.18 -11.49 -2.98
N TYR A 98 -5.21 -10.64 -2.94
CA TYR A 98 -6.59 -11.00 -3.28
C TYR A 98 -6.92 -10.80 -4.77
N ASN A 99 -5.97 -10.35 -5.59
CA ASN A 99 -6.13 -10.25 -7.05
C ASN A 99 -6.22 -11.61 -7.78
N GLY A 100 -6.03 -12.74 -7.08
CA GLY A 100 -6.12 -14.09 -7.64
C GLY A 100 -7.54 -14.60 -7.90
N HIS A 101 -8.55 -14.03 -7.23
CA HIS A 101 -9.96 -14.37 -7.43
C HIS A 101 -10.84 -13.19 -7.02
N ARG A 102 -11.69 -12.71 -7.93
CA ARG A 102 -12.65 -11.62 -7.66
C ARG A 102 -14.03 -12.03 -8.16
N PHE A 103 -15.08 -11.53 -7.51
CA PHE A 103 -16.42 -11.64 -8.06
C PHE A 103 -16.44 -11.08 -9.48
N CYS A 104 -17.26 -11.68 -10.33
CA CYS A 104 -17.46 -11.19 -11.69
C CYS A 104 -16.20 -11.27 -12.57
N ARG A 105 -15.18 -12.04 -12.18
CA ARG A 105 -14.05 -12.33 -13.05
C ARG A 105 -14.46 -13.24 -14.19
N GLU A 106 -14.02 -12.92 -15.40
CA GLU A 106 -14.30 -13.71 -16.60
C GLU A 106 -14.03 -15.21 -16.37
N GLY A 107 -15.05 -16.04 -16.60
CA GLY A 107 -14.97 -17.49 -16.43
C GLY A 107 -15.10 -18.00 -15.00
N VAL A 108 -15.20 -17.12 -14.00
CA VAL A 108 -15.47 -17.49 -12.60
C VAL A 108 -16.98 -17.52 -12.37
N VAL A 109 -17.49 -18.66 -11.91
CA VAL A 109 -18.90 -18.86 -11.55
C VAL A 109 -19.04 -18.79 -10.04
N GLU A 110 -19.90 -17.90 -9.56
CA GLU A 110 -20.10 -17.63 -8.14
C GLU A 110 -21.43 -18.19 -7.64
N PRO A 111 -21.53 -18.68 -6.39
CA PRO A 111 -20.47 -18.70 -5.39
C PRO A 111 -19.45 -19.83 -5.59
N ASP A 112 -18.16 -19.51 -5.70
CA ASP A 112 -17.09 -20.51 -5.72
C ASP A 112 -16.76 -20.99 -4.30
N ARG A 113 -17.64 -21.84 -3.76
CA ARG A 113 -17.49 -22.40 -2.41
C ARG A 113 -16.26 -23.30 -2.24
N LYS A 114 -15.65 -23.74 -3.34
CA LYS A 114 -14.45 -24.60 -3.32
C LYS A 114 -13.16 -23.81 -3.24
N ASN A 115 -13.22 -22.49 -3.40
CA ASN A 115 -12.06 -21.63 -3.26
C ASN A 115 -11.67 -21.49 -1.77
N ASN A 116 -10.49 -21.99 -1.42
CA ASN A 116 -9.97 -21.93 -0.06
C ASN A 116 -9.34 -20.58 0.30
N GLU A 117 -9.21 -19.66 -0.66
CA GLU A 117 -8.57 -18.34 -0.50
C GLU A 117 -9.58 -17.19 -0.36
N THR A 118 -10.88 -17.39 -0.64
CA THR A 118 -11.91 -16.34 -0.56
C THR A 118 -12.99 -16.63 0.51
N CYS A 119 -13.45 -15.56 1.17
CA CYS A 119 -14.57 -15.60 2.12
C CYS A 119 -15.76 -14.85 1.51
N PHE A 120 -16.84 -15.57 1.20
CA PHE A 120 -18.12 -14.92 0.91
C PHE A 120 -19.17 -15.38 1.90
N PHE A 121 -19.66 -14.43 2.69
CA PHE A 121 -20.86 -14.61 3.47
C PHE A 121 -22.06 -14.56 2.53
N ASN A 122 -22.52 -15.73 2.08
CA ASN A 122 -23.86 -15.80 1.54
C ASN A 122 -24.82 -15.80 2.72
N LEU A 123 -25.47 -14.65 2.96
CA LEU A 123 -26.71 -14.64 3.71
C LEU A 123 -27.69 -15.50 2.89
N LEU A 124 -27.92 -16.73 3.34
CA LEU A 124 -28.79 -17.69 2.68
C LEU A 124 -30.16 -17.05 2.44
N SER A 125 -30.42 -16.68 1.20
CA SER A 125 -31.73 -16.26 0.75
C SER A 125 -32.39 -17.45 0.07
N SER A 126 -33.37 -18.01 0.77
CA SER A 126 -34.31 -19.07 0.38
C SER A 126 -33.89 -20.53 0.69
N PRO A 127 -34.82 -21.35 1.21
CA PRO A 127 -34.55 -22.68 1.77
C PRO A 127 -34.39 -23.80 0.73
N ASP A 128 -34.56 -23.50 -0.56
CA ASP A 128 -34.92 -24.53 -1.55
C ASP A 128 -33.74 -25.37 -2.08
N HIS A 129 -32.52 -25.11 -1.58
CA HIS A 129 -31.34 -25.95 -1.85
C HIS A 129 -30.76 -26.62 -0.58
N ALA A 130 -31.45 -26.53 0.55
CA ALA A 130 -31.15 -27.36 1.71
C ALA A 130 -31.75 -28.75 1.48
N THR A 131 -31.00 -29.63 0.82
CA THR A 131 -31.29 -31.07 0.92
C THR A 131 -31.06 -31.51 2.37
N ASN A 132 -32.16 -31.57 3.10
CA ASN A 132 -32.46 -32.42 4.25
C ASN A 132 -31.85 -32.20 5.64
N GLU A 133 -31.04 -31.18 5.94
CA GLU A 133 -30.74 -30.87 7.35
C GLU A 133 -30.70 -29.36 7.62
N SER A 134 -31.48 -28.93 8.62
CA SER A 134 -31.57 -27.58 9.24
C SER A 134 -32.27 -26.45 8.46
N THR A 135 -33.59 -26.35 8.66
CA THR A 135 -34.41 -25.18 8.30
C THR A 135 -34.11 -24.02 9.27
N ILE A 136 -33.42 -22.98 8.81
CA ILE A 136 -33.18 -21.76 9.61
C ILE A 136 -34.36 -20.80 9.43
N VAL A 137 -35.19 -20.67 10.47
CA VAL A 137 -36.27 -19.68 10.52
C VAL A 137 -35.70 -18.35 11.03
N LEU A 138 -35.54 -17.37 10.15
CA LEU A 138 -35.24 -15.98 10.53
C LEU A 138 -36.43 -15.38 11.28
N LYS A 139 -36.38 -15.30 12.62
CA LYS A 139 -37.41 -14.62 13.41
C LYS A 139 -37.21 -13.09 13.30
N ARG A 140 -38.20 -12.41 12.72
CA ARG A 140 -38.34 -10.95 12.79
C ARG A 140 -38.64 -10.56 14.25
N SER A 141 -37.73 -9.86 14.90
CA SER A 141 -38.00 -9.25 16.21
C SER A 141 -38.19 -7.74 16.03
N ASN A 142 -39.40 -7.25 16.28
CA ASN A 142 -39.73 -5.83 16.30
C ASN A 142 -39.29 -5.26 17.65
N VAL A 143 -38.08 -4.72 17.73
CA VAL A 143 -37.66 -3.91 18.89
C VAL A 143 -37.18 -2.56 18.38
N HIS A 144 -38.03 -1.53 18.57
CA HIS A 144 -37.72 -0.10 18.53
C HIS A 144 -37.12 0.46 17.23
N GLY A 145 -37.85 0.34 16.11
CA GLY A 145 -37.69 1.25 14.95
C GLY A 145 -36.40 1.15 14.14
N GLN A 146 -35.43 0.34 14.56
CA GLN A 146 -34.21 0.02 13.80
C GLN A 146 -34.21 -1.48 13.52
N GLN A 147 -34.32 -1.85 12.24
CA GLN A 147 -34.24 -3.24 11.79
C GLN A 147 -32.83 -3.78 12.06
N VAL A 148 -32.64 -4.53 13.15
CA VAL A 148 -31.42 -5.30 13.39
C VAL A 148 -31.65 -6.71 12.87
N LEU A 149 -31.03 -7.03 11.73
CA LEU A 149 -30.89 -8.41 11.26
C LEU A 149 -29.90 -9.12 12.20
N GLN A 150 -30.39 -10.03 13.05
CA GLN A 150 -29.52 -10.97 13.75
C GLN A 150 -28.96 -11.97 12.73
N ALA A 151 -27.72 -11.77 12.31
CA ALA A 151 -27.00 -12.76 11.51
C ALA A 151 -26.60 -13.95 12.41
N PRO A 152 -26.67 -15.19 11.89
CA PRO A 152 -26.17 -16.35 12.62
C PRO A 152 -24.66 -16.21 12.91
N ILE A 153 -24.24 -16.63 14.10
CA ILE A 153 -22.83 -16.70 14.47
C ILE A 153 -22.21 -17.86 13.69
N LEU A 154 -21.20 -17.57 12.87
CA LEU A 154 -20.51 -18.55 12.03
C LEU A 154 -19.21 -18.99 12.70
N ASP A 155 -18.92 -20.28 12.65
CA ASP A 155 -17.62 -20.84 13.01
C ASP A 155 -16.54 -20.27 12.06
N PRO A 156 -15.50 -19.60 12.57
CA PRO A 156 -14.47 -18.98 11.75
C PRO A 156 -13.51 -19.98 11.06
N GLU A 157 -13.48 -21.25 11.48
CA GLU A 157 -12.70 -22.32 10.86
C GLU A 157 -13.49 -23.08 9.80
N THR A 158 -14.75 -23.42 10.10
CA THR A 158 -15.59 -24.26 9.21
C THR A 158 -16.59 -23.46 8.37
N CYS A 159 -16.90 -22.22 8.77
CA CYS A 159 -17.98 -21.40 8.23
C CYS A 159 -19.37 -22.04 8.37
N GLU A 160 -19.54 -22.96 9.33
CA GLU A 160 -20.84 -23.52 9.71
C GLU A 160 -21.53 -22.64 10.75
N ILE A 161 -22.86 -22.71 10.84
CA ILE A 161 -23.62 -21.94 11.81
C ILE A 161 -23.46 -22.59 13.19
N TYR A 162 -23.02 -21.82 14.19
CA TYR A 162 -22.99 -22.29 15.57
C TYR A 162 -24.39 -22.77 15.98
N PRO A 163 -24.51 -23.96 16.61
CA PRO A 163 -25.75 -24.37 17.24
C PRO A 163 -26.19 -23.27 18.23
N GLN A 164 -27.33 -22.65 17.95
CA GLN A 164 -27.91 -21.61 18.80
C GLN A 164 -28.50 -22.28 20.04
N ASP A 165 -27.65 -22.62 21.00
CA ASP A 165 -28.09 -23.05 22.32
C ASP A 165 -28.58 -21.83 23.10
N GLY A 166 -29.84 -21.44 22.81
CA GLY A 166 -30.83 -20.88 23.73
C GLY A 166 -30.50 -19.67 24.62
N THR A 167 -29.32 -19.05 24.52
CA THR A 167 -28.90 -17.98 25.43
C THR A 167 -28.93 -16.62 24.74
N SER A 168 -30.01 -15.89 25.01
CA SER A 168 -30.27 -14.55 24.52
C SER A 168 -29.18 -13.54 24.92
N GLY A 169 -28.62 -12.84 23.94
CA GLY A 169 -28.40 -11.39 24.03
C GLY A 169 -27.20 -10.83 24.81
N GLN A 170 -26.17 -11.62 25.15
CA GLN A 170 -24.99 -11.10 25.88
C GLN A 170 -23.61 -11.39 25.23
N VAL A 171 -23.54 -11.93 24.01
CA VAL A 171 -22.27 -12.48 23.50
C VAL A 171 -21.31 -11.40 22.95
N MET A 172 -21.81 -10.29 22.39
CA MET A 172 -20.93 -9.23 21.86
C MET A 172 -20.11 -8.53 22.96
N SER A 173 -20.60 -8.44 24.20
CA SER A 173 -19.83 -7.84 25.30
C SER A 173 -18.88 -8.83 26.00
N LYS A 174 -19.13 -10.15 25.91
CA LYS A 174 -18.20 -11.17 26.45
C LYS A 174 -17.06 -11.52 25.51
N ALA A 175 -17.26 -11.45 24.19
CA ALA A 175 -16.18 -11.70 23.23
C ALA A 175 -15.02 -10.68 23.33
N VAL A 176 -15.33 -9.43 23.71
CA VAL A 176 -14.34 -8.38 23.93
C VAL A 176 -13.72 -8.45 25.34
N ALA A 177 -14.42 -9.03 26.32
CA ALA A 177 -14.01 -9.00 27.73
C ALA A 177 -13.42 -10.30 28.29
N SER A 178 -13.53 -11.44 27.58
CA SER A 178 -13.03 -12.72 28.12
C SER A 178 -12.42 -13.66 27.09
N GLY A 179 -11.84 -13.13 26.00
CA GLY A 179 -11.04 -13.94 25.08
C GLY A 179 -9.79 -14.45 25.79
N ALA A 180 -9.88 -15.58 26.49
CA ALA A 180 -8.72 -16.41 26.74
C ALA A 180 -8.14 -16.76 25.36
N LEU A 181 -6.94 -16.28 25.11
CA LEU A 181 -6.14 -16.53 23.92
C LEU A 181 -6.25 -18.00 23.51
N ASP A 182 -6.98 -18.28 22.43
CA ASP A 182 -6.97 -19.61 21.86
C ASP A 182 -5.64 -19.81 21.11
N SER A 183 -4.75 -20.56 21.75
CA SER A 183 -3.43 -20.95 21.23
C SER A 183 -3.47 -21.58 19.82
N SER A 184 -4.63 -22.11 19.38
CA SER A 184 -4.82 -22.66 18.04
C SER A 184 -4.76 -21.59 16.92
N THR A 185 -5.08 -20.34 17.25
CA THR A 185 -5.09 -19.20 16.31
C THR A 185 -3.79 -18.40 16.30
N MET A 186 -2.85 -18.72 17.20
CA MET A 186 -1.58 -18.04 17.35
C MET A 186 -0.51 -18.63 16.41
N SER A 187 0.15 -17.78 15.62
CA SER A 187 1.34 -18.18 14.87
C SER A 187 2.60 -17.67 15.55
N HIS A 188 3.30 -18.52 16.30
CA HIS A 188 4.56 -18.17 16.94
C HIS A 188 5.68 -17.93 15.90
N SER A 189 6.49 -16.89 16.11
CA SER A 189 7.72 -16.66 15.34
C SER A 189 8.83 -17.63 15.80
N PRO A 190 9.61 -18.24 14.89
CA PRO A 190 10.70 -19.15 15.25
C PRO A 190 11.87 -18.50 16.00
N LEU A 191 11.83 -17.18 16.26
CA LEU A 191 12.83 -16.45 17.05
C LEU A 191 12.37 -16.12 18.49
N GLY A 192 11.16 -16.53 18.89
CA GLY A 192 10.62 -16.25 20.22
C GLY A 192 10.18 -14.78 20.39
N GLY A 193 9.07 -14.55 21.09
CA GLY A 193 8.64 -13.22 21.52
C GLY A 193 7.56 -12.51 20.66
N GLU A 194 7.37 -12.89 19.39
CA GLU A 194 6.36 -12.26 18.52
C GLU A 194 5.16 -13.21 18.27
N SER A 195 3.95 -12.78 18.63
CA SER A 195 2.68 -13.40 18.24
C SER A 195 1.91 -12.46 17.29
N ILE A 196 1.36 -13.03 16.21
CA ILE A 196 0.37 -12.35 15.37
C ILE A 196 -0.96 -13.02 15.62
N GLU A 197 -1.96 -12.21 15.96
CA GLU A 197 -3.31 -12.64 16.28
C GLU A 197 -4.31 -11.93 15.38
N LYS A 198 -5.34 -12.66 14.93
CA LYS A 198 -6.44 -12.10 14.15
C LYS A 198 -7.56 -11.64 15.08
N THR A 199 -8.06 -10.43 14.88
CA THR A 199 -9.28 -9.95 15.56
C THR A 199 -10.54 -10.28 14.75
N PHE A 200 -10.42 -10.37 13.42
CA PHE A 200 -11.50 -10.72 12.49
C PHE A 200 -10.88 -11.34 11.20
N HIS A 201 -11.66 -11.66 10.15
CA HIS A 201 -11.22 -12.26 8.85
C HIS A 201 -9.75 -12.07 8.44
N PRO A 202 -9.11 -13.06 7.77
CA PRO A 202 -9.70 -14.10 6.90
C PRO A 202 -9.59 -15.55 7.42
N ARG A 203 -10.01 -16.55 6.61
CA ARG A 203 -9.83 -18.01 6.86
C ARG A 203 -8.36 -18.36 7.13
N TYR A 204 -8.12 -19.48 7.83
CA TYR A 204 -6.78 -19.87 8.30
C TYR A 204 -5.67 -19.82 7.22
N ARG A 205 -5.93 -20.28 5.97
CA ARG A 205 -4.92 -20.22 4.90
C ARG A 205 -4.56 -18.80 4.47
N ALA A 206 -5.57 -17.98 4.20
CA ALA A 206 -5.36 -16.56 3.88
C ALA A 206 -4.70 -15.83 5.08
N PHE A 207 -5.12 -16.14 6.31
CA PHE A 207 -4.54 -15.57 7.52
C PHE A 207 -3.07 -15.96 7.66
N LYS A 208 -2.71 -17.23 7.42
CA LYS A 208 -1.32 -17.70 7.45
C LYS A 208 -0.46 -17.01 6.38
N ALA A 209 -1.00 -16.82 5.17
CA ALA A 209 -0.30 -16.12 4.11
C ALA A 209 -0.09 -14.62 4.43
N THR A 210 -1.14 -13.92 4.86
CA THR A 210 -1.04 -12.52 5.33
C THR A 210 -0.07 -12.42 6.51
N THR A 211 -0.13 -13.36 7.46
CA THR A 211 0.80 -13.42 8.61
C THR A 211 2.24 -13.57 8.15
N GLN A 212 2.52 -14.39 7.13
CA GLN A 212 3.87 -14.52 6.57
C GLN A 212 4.36 -13.21 5.92
N GLU A 213 3.49 -12.52 5.17
CA GLU A 213 3.79 -11.21 4.59
C GLU A 213 4.06 -10.15 5.68
N LEU A 214 3.23 -10.09 6.72
CA LEU A 214 3.42 -9.20 7.87
C LEU A 214 4.69 -9.53 8.65
N LYS A 215 5.00 -10.81 8.87
CA LYS A 215 6.27 -11.25 9.47
C LYS A 215 7.46 -10.83 8.61
N GLY A 216 7.33 -10.90 7.29
CA GLY A 216 8.32 -10.38 6.36
C GLY A 216 8.57 -8.89 6.56
N ARG A 217 7.49 -8.10 6.69
CA ARG A 217 7.56 -6.65 6.95
C ARG A 217 8.04 -6.30 8.36
N LEU A 218 7.84 -7.15 9.36
CA LEU A 218 8.45 -7.02 10.68
C LEU A 218 9.96 -7.25 10.64
N ARG A 219 10.38 -8.18 9.77
CA ARG A 219 11.80 -8.49 9.50
C ARG A 219 12.40 -7.61 8.40
N TYR A 220 11.65 -6.62 7.93
CA TYR A 220 12.14 -5.62 7.00
C TYR A 220 13.40 -4.99 7.61
N ALA A 221 14.51 -5.22 6.95
CA ALA A 221 15.82 -4.76 7.39
C ALA A 221 16.36 -3.79 6.35
N VAL A 222 16.90 -2.68 6.83
CA VAL A 222 17.73 -1.76 6.05
C VAL A 222 19.20 -2.10 6.31
N GLY A 223 20.07 -1.83 5.35
CA GLY A 223 21.51 -2.06 5.49
C GLY A 223 22.01 -3.38 4.88
N PRO A 224 23.26 -3.78 5.17
CA PRO A 224 23.99 -4.79 4.38
C PRO A 224 23.37 -6.19 4.38
N ASN A 225 22.54 -6.50 5.38
CA ASN A 225 21.85 -7.79 5.52
C ASN A 225 20.44 -7.78 4.93
N SER A 226 20.02 -6.67 4.30
CA SER A 226 18.73 -6.58 3.61
C SER A 226 18.66 -7.61 2.49
N PRO A 227 17.54 -8.34 2.33
CA PRO A 227 17.35 -9.24 1.19
C PRO A 227 17.10 -8.46 -0.11
N LEU A 228 16.90 -7.14 -0.04
CA LEU A 228 16.94 -6.21 -1.17
C LEU A 228 18.38 -5.72 -1.36
N GLY A 229 19.29 -6.64 -1.64
CA GLY A 229 20.71 -6.35 -1.82
C GLY A 229 21.28 -7.00 -3.08
N HIS A 230 22.47 -6.54 -3.47
CA HIS A 230 23.20 -7.06 -4.63
C HIS A 230 22.42 -6.99 -5.95
N LYS A 231 21.61 -5.94 -6.13
CA LYS A 231 20.89 -5.64 -7.37
C LYS A 231 21.56 -4.51 -8.14
N GLU A 232 21.40 -4.54 -9.47
CA GLU A 232 21.66 -3.39 -10.33
C GLU A 232 20.36 -2.64 -10.60
N LEU A 233 20.22 -1.44 -10.05
CA LEU A 233 18.99 -0.64 -10.09
C LEU A 233 19.21 0.60 -10.94
N ARG A 234 18.44 0.71 -12.02
CA ARG A 234 18.31 1.92 -12.82
C ARG A 234 16.93 2.51 -12.61
N ILE A 235 16.89 3.59 -11.84
CA ILE A 235 15.66 4.17 -11.29
C ILE A 235 15.30 5.43 -12.06
N MET A 236 14.13 5.43 -12.69
CA MET A 236 13.54 6.64 -13.25
C MET A 236 12.46 7.17 -12.31
N CYS A 237 12.66 8.38 -11.79
CA CYS A 237 11.62 9.08 -11.02
C CYS A 237 10.85 10.01 -11.97
N VAL A 238 9.52 9.87 -12.00
CA VAL A 238 8.64 10.64 -12.88
C VAL A 238 7.59 11.36 -12.05
N GLY A 239 7.37 12.64 -12.30
CA GLY A 239 6.29 13.35 -11.61
C GLY A 239 6.32 14.86 -11.71
N ASP A 240 5.59 15.49 -10.80
CA ASP A 240 5.37 16.94 -10.76
C ASP A 240 6.13 17.60 -9.60
N TYR A 241 5.46 18.41 -8.78
CA TYR A 241 6.05 19.15 -7.66
C TYR A 241 6.71 18.22 -6.63
N ILE A 242 6.03 17.13 -6.28
CA ILE A 242 6.47 16.23 -5.22
C ILE A 242 7.72 15.46 -5.65
N ALA A 243 7.74 14.94 -6.89
CA ALA A 243 8.89 14.26 -7.47
C ALA A 243 10.13 15.16 -7.52
N VAL A 244 9.93 16.45 -7.86
CA VAL A 244 11.00 17.44 -7.95
C VAL A 244 11.54 17.84 -6.57
N GLY A 245 10.78 17.65 -5.48
CA GLY A 245 11.23 18.05 -4.14
C GLY A 245 10.91 19.50 -3.82
N ILE A 246 9.74 19.98 -4.22
CA ILE A 246 9.26 21.31 -3.84
C ILE A 246 8.85 21.27 -2.36
N GLY A 247 9.24 22.28 -1.60
CA GLY A 247 9.07 22.28 -0.14
C GLY A 247 10.33 21.83 0.61
N GLU A 248 11.42 21.49 -0.06
CA GLU A 248 12.70 21.40 0.64
C GLU A 248 13.28 22.80 0.80
N ASP A 249 13.75 23.13 2.00
CA ASP A 249 14.38 24.42 2.29
C ASP A 249 15.65 24.66 1.48
N LEU A 250 16.29 23.60 0.95
CA LEU A 250 17.66 23.73 0.46
C LEU A 250 18.05 23.04 -0.86
N GLN A 251 17.35 22.04 -1.43
CA GLN A 251 18.04 21.24 -2.47
C GLN A 251 17.23 20.58 -3.60
N HIS A 252 15.90 20.68 -3.71
CA HIS A 252 15.13 20.08 -4.82
C HIS A 252 15.50 18.62 -5.13
N ASN A 253 15.80 17.84 -4.09
CA ASN A 253 16.26 16.47 -4.21
C ASN A 253 15.13 15.48 -3.94
N SER A 254 14.07 15.89 -3.24
CA SER A 254 12.93 15.03 -2.88
C SER A 254 13.40 13.80 -2.06
N TYR A 255 12.66 12.71 -2.11
CA TYR A 255 12.99 11.43 -1.49
C TYR A 255 14.24 10.74 -2.07
N ARG A 256 14.85 11.26 -3.16
CA ARG A 256 15.86 10.53 -3.96
C ARG A 256 17.19 10.28 -3.24
N PRO A 257 17.80 11.23 -2.51
CA PRO A 257 19.06 10.97 -1.79
C PRO A 257 18.88 9.93 -0.69
N VAL A 258 17.82 10.06 0.11
CA VAL A 258 17.53 9.12 1.20
C VAL A 258 17.26 7.73 0.62
N LEU A 259 16.48 7.62 -0.46
CA LEU A 259 16.24 6.36 -1.14
C LEU A 259 17.57 5.74 -1.65
N ASN A 260 18.45 6.55 -2.23
CA ASN A 260 19.75 6.10 -2.70
C ASN A 260 20.61 5.55 -1.56
N GLU A 261 20.66 6.24 -0.41
CA GLU A 261 21.39 5.78 0.77
C GLU A 261 20.84 4.44 1.29
N LEU A 262 19.51 4.30 1.38
CA LEU A 262 18.88 3.05 1.78
C LEU A 262 19.29 1.89 0.87
N LEU A 263 19.29 2.11 -0.45
CA LEU A 263 19.61 1.08 -1.43
C LEU A 263 21.10 0.74 -1.48
N ILE A 264 21.99 1.74 -1.46
CA ILE A 264 23.45 1.49 -1.44
C ILE A 264 23.87 0.82 -0.14
N SER A 265 23.23 1.15 1.00
CA SER A 265 23.51 0.49 2.29
C SER A 265 23.26 -1.02 2.25
N ALA A 266 22.41 -1.49 1.34
CA ALA A 266 22.13 -2.90 1.09
C ALA A 266 23.02 -3.52 -0.01
N ASN A 267 24.14 -2.90 -0.36
CA ASN A 267 25.06 -3.35 -1.41
C ASN A 267 24.45 -3.42 -2.82
N ASN A 268 23.49 -2.54 -3.14
CA ASN A 268 22.99 -2.39 -4.51
C ASN A 268 23.87 -1.42 -5.31
N SER A 269 23.95 -1.63 -6.62
CA SER A 269 24.40 -0.62 -7.58
C SER A 269 23.18 0.21 -7.99
N VAL A 270 23.24 1.53 -7.85
CA VAL A 270 22.09 2.41 -8.05
C VAL A 270 22.45 3.55 -9.00
N GLU A 271 21.63 3.74 -10.04
CA GLU A 271 21.73 4.81 -11.01
C GLU A 271 20.36 5.47 -11.17
N PHE A 272 20.27 6.77 -10.86
CA PHE A 272 19.08 7.57 -11.18
C PHE A 272 19.19 8.09 -12.61
N VAL A 273 18.10 8.00 -13.38
CA VAL A 273 18.09 8.36 -14.80
C VAL A 273 16.91 9.24 -15.17
N GLY A 274 17.13 10.13 -16.14
CA GLY A 274 16.13 11.04 -16.68
C GLY A 274 16.77 12.12 -17.56
N SER A 275 15.92 12.85 -18.28
CA SER A 275 16.32 13.92 -19.19
C SER A 275 16.59 15.26 -18.51
N GLN A 276 16.13 15.44 -17.28
CA GLN A 276 16.41 16.64 -16.48
C GLN A 276 17.34 16.29 -15.33
N SER A 277 18.07 17.29 -14.86
CA SER A 277 18.80 17.29 -13.59
C SER A 277 18.16 18.35 -12.67
N ARG A 278 17.81 17.94 -11.45
CA ARG A 278 17.20 18.77 -10.41
C ARG A 278 17.82 18.43 -9.06
N GLY A 279 18.35 19.46 -8.41
CA GLY A 279 19.02 19.37 -7.12
C GLY A 279 20.54 19.31 -7.23
N ASP A 280 21.20 19.06 -6.12
CA ASP A 280 22.66 19.12 -5.98
C ASP A 280 23.30 17.77 -5.56
N SER A 281 22.52 16.69 -5.56
CA SER A 281 22.98 15.34 -5.24
C SER A 281 23.32 14.52 -6.50
N PRO A 282 24.09 13.41 -6.38
CA PRO A 282 24.27 12.45 -7.49
C PRO A 282 22.98 11.75 -7.96
N THR A 283 21.84 12.03 -7.32
CA THR A 283 20.52 11.49 -7.65
C THR A 283 19.66 12.52 -8.41
N ASP A 284 20.28 13.58 -8.91
CA ASP A 284 19.66 14.75 -9.53
C ASP A 284 18.91 14.43 -10.84
N TYR A 285 19.27 13.36 -11.56
CA TYR A 285 18.57 12.94 -12.77
C TYR A 285 17.12 12.50 -12.52
N ILE A 286 16.19 13.08 -13.28
CA ILE A 286 14.74 12.91 -13.09
C ILE A 286 13.94 13.21 -14.36
N GLU A 287 12.74 12.64 -14.46
CA GLU A 287 11.66 13.06 -15.38
C GLU A 287 10.61 13.89 -14.61
N GLY A 288 11.07 14.96 -13.95
CA GLY A 288 10.29 15.80 -13.04
C GLY A 288 9.89 17.13 -13.66
N TYR A 289 8.60 17.39 -13.82
CA TYR A 289 8.10 18.60 -14.49
C TYR A 289 7.13 19.36 -13.60
N VAL A 290 7.61 20.47 -13.04
CA VAL A 290 6.79 21.38 -12.21
C VAL A 290 5.55 21.83 -12.99
N ALA A 291 4.40 21.80 -12.31
CA ALA A 291 3.08 22.16 -12.88
C ALA A 291 2.58 21.28 -14.03
N ALA A 292 3.22 20.16 -14.35
CA ALA A 292 2.75 19.25 -15.39
C ALA A 292 1.61 18.37 -14.86
N SER A 293 0.47 18.37 -15.55
CA SER A 293 -0.58 17.39 -15.33
C SER A 293 -0.11 15.98 -15.69
N ILE A 294 -0.83 14.94 -15.24
CA ILE A 294 -0.57 13.55 -15.65
C ILE A 294 -0.57 13.41 -17.19
N SER A 295 -1.47 14.11 -17.87
CA SER A 295 -1.54 14.13 -19.33
C SER A 295 -0.30 14.78 -19.95
N ASP A 296 0.19 15.90 -19.39
CA ASP A 296 1.42 16.56 -19.85
C ASP A 296 2.65 15.70 -19.61
N LEU A 297 2.74 15.02 -18.47
CA LEU A 297 3.82 14.07 -18.17
C LEU A 297 3.86 12.96 -19.21
N HIS A 298 2.71 12.35 -19.50
CA HIS A 298 2.60 11.32 -20.53
C HIS A 298 3.07 11.83 -21.91
N LEU A 299 2.63 13.03 -22.33
CA LEU A 299 3.05 13.62 -23.61
C LEU A 299 4.55 13.90 -23.66
N ARG A 300 5.13 14.39 -22.56
CA ARG A 300 6.57 14.70 -22.46
C ARG A 300 7.41 13.43 -22.54
N LEU A 301 7.07 12.40 -21.76
CA LEU A 301 7.77 11.11 -21.78
C LEU A 301 7.69 10.43 -23.15
N LYS A 302 6.54 10.56 -23.82
CA LYS A 302 6.39 10.05 -25.19
C LYS A 302 7.25 10.82 -26.19
N ARG A 303 7.34 12.15 -26.05
CA ARG A 303 8.08 13.02 -26.97
C ARG A 303 9.59 12.88 -26.83
N ASN A 304 10.10 12.74 -25.60
CA ASN A 304 11.53 12.58 -25.34
C ASN A 304 11.99 11.12 -25.37
N GLU A 305 11.06 10.18 -25.57
CA GLU A 305 11.28 8.73 -25.54
C GLU A 305 12.05 8.28 -24.29
N ALA A 306 11.85 8.96 -23.15
CA ALA A 306 12.69 8.82 -21.96
C ALA A 306 12.84 7.36 -21.51
N VAL A 307 11.73 6.62 -21.44
CA VAL A 307 11.74 5.21 -21.00
C VAL A 307 12.62 4.35 -21.91
N ARG A 308 12.61 4.60 -23.23
CA ARG A 308 13.46 3.85 -24.18
C ARG A 308 14.92 4.29 -24.13
N ASN A 309 15.15 5.59 -23.99
CA ASN A 309 16.49 6.17 -24.03
C ASN A 309 17.29 5.84 -22.77
N TYR A 310 16.63 5.89 -21.61
CA TYR A 310 17.29 5.66 -20.33
C TYR A 310 17.17 4.22 -19.84
N LYS A 311 16.24 3.42 -20.36
CA LYS A 311 16.07 1.98 -20.04
C LYS A 311 16.04 1.67 -18.54
N PRO A 312 15.17 2.31 -17.74
CA PRO A 312 15.04 1.95 -16.33
C PRO A 312 14.61 0.48 -16.18
N ASN A 313 14.91 -0.13 -15.04
CA ASN A 313 14.25 -1.38 -14.57
C ASN A 313 13.29 -1.11 -13.40
N MET A 314 13.30 0.13 -12.88
CA MET A 314 12.41 0.61 -11.85
C MET A 314 11.92 2.01 -12.19
N ILE A 315 10.62 2.25 -12.09
CA ILE A 315 10.02 3.57 -12.29
C ILE A 315 9.23 3.94 -11.03
N VAL A 316 9.53 5.08 -10.44
CA VAL A 316 8.74 5.67 -9.34
C VAL A 316 7.92 6.81 -9.91
N VAL A 317 6.60 6.71 -9.83
CA VAL A 317 5.66 7.73 -10.32
C VAL A 317 5.03 8.45 -9.14
N THR A 318 5.23 9.77 -9.05
CA THR A 318 4.56 10.65 -8.08
C THR A 318 3.92 11.81 -8.83
N ALA A 319 2.65 11.63 -9.22
CA ALA A 319 1.96 12.53 -10.13
C ALA A 319 0.50 12.76 -9.70
N GLY A 320 -0.04 13.92 -10.09
CA GLY A 320 -1.43 14.31 -9.84
C GLY A 320 -1.56 15.48 -8.88
N SER A 321 -0.49 15.89 -8.21
CA SER A 321 -0.52 17.09 -7.34
C SER A 321 -0.79 18.35 -8.17
N ALA A 322 -0.24 18.42 -9.39
CA ALA A 322 -0.49 19.51 -10.32
C ALA A 322 -1.95 19.55 -10.82
N ASP A 323 -2.52 18.38 -11.15
CA ASP A 323 -3.92 18.23 -11.56
C ASP A 323 -4.86 18.70 -10.45
N LEU A 324 -4.68 18.19 -9.24
CA LEU A 324 -5.53 18.52 -8.10
C LEU A 324 -5.41 19.99 -7.73
N ARG A 325 -4.21 20.60 -7.79
CA ARG A 325 -4.00 22.01 -7.42
C ARG A 325 -4.94 22.97 -8.14
N ILE A 326 -5.19 22.75 -9.44
CA ILE A 326 -6.08 23.60 -10.26
C ILE A 326 -7.53 23.10 -10.31
N LEU A 327 -7.76 21.83 -9.99
CA LEU A 327 -9.09 21.22 -10.03
C LEU A 327 -9.92 21.69 -8.84
N ASP A 328 -11.17 22.09 -9.11
CA ASP A 328 -12.15 22.39 -8.07
C ASP A 328 -12.35 21.15 -7.17
N PRO A 329 -12.23 21.27 -5.83
CA PRO A 329 -12.45 20.15 -4.91
C PRO A 329 -13.80 19.44 -5.00
N HIS A 330 -14.80 20.06 -5.63
CA HIS A 330 -16.13 19.51 -5.86
C HIS A 330 -16.34 18.95 -7.28
N ASP A 331 -15.34 19.05 -8.17
CA ASP A 331 -15.42 18.53 -9.54
C ASP A 331 -15.04 17.04 -9.62
N TYR A 332 -16.02 16.19 -9.33
CA TYR A 332 -15.88 14.74 -9.47
C TYR A 332 -15.68 14.27 -10.92
N ALA A 333 -16.21 15.02 -11.91
CA ALA A 333 -16.08 14.64 -13.31
C ALA A 333 -14.65 14.86 -13.80
N GLY A 334 -14.06 16.01 -13.45
CA GLY A 334 -12.65 16.31 -13.68
C GLY A 334 -11.74 15.31 -12.96
N LEU A 335 -12.04 14.96 -11.70
CA LEU A 335 -11.26 13.95 -10.96
C LEU A 335 -11.29 12.58 -11.65
N ASN A 336 -12.46 12.15 -12.14
CA ASN A 336 -12.59 10.91 -12.91
C ASN A 336 -11.84 10.98 -14.25
N LYS A 337 -11.77 12.14 -14.90
CA LYS A 337 -10.94 12.34 -16.10
C LYS A 337 -9.47 12.14 -15.78
N THR A 338 -8.97 12.73 -14.69
CA THR A 338 -7.58 12.56 -14.23
C THR A 338 -7.25 11.08 -13.97
N ARG A 339 -8.19 10.30 -13.40
CA ARG A 339 -8.02 8.84 -13.25
C ARG A 339 -7.83 8.11 -14.59
N VAL A 340 -8.62 8.45 -15.60
CA VAL A 340 -8.50 7.83 -16.94
C VAL A 340 -7.17 8.20 -17.60
N GLU A 341 -6.72 9.44 -17.42
CA GLU A 341 -5.41 9.90 -17.89
C GLU A 341 -4.27 9.15 -17.17
N LEU A 342 -4.39 8.90 -15.87
CA LEU A 342 -3.46 8.07 -15.10
C LEU A 342 -3.42 6.64 -15.59
N GLU A 343 -4.58 5.99 -15.78
CA GLU A 343 -4.63 4.61 -16.32
C GLU A 343 -3.93 4.53 -17.68
N THR A 344 -4.17 5.51 -18.55
CA THR A 344 -3.55 5.59 -19.88
C THR A 344 -2.03 5.76 -19.77
N PHE A 345 -1.58 6.64 -18.88
CA PHE A 345 -0.17 6.90 -18.65
C PHE A 345 0.57 5.66 -18.11
N ILE A 346 0.01 4.96 -17.13
CA ILE A 346 0.61 3.75 -16.57
C ILE A 346 0.66 2.62 -17.59
N LYS A 347 -0.39 2.45 -18.41
CA LYS A 347 -0.39 1.49 -19.53
C LYS A 347 0.68 1.80 -20.56
N TYR A 348 0.94 3.09 -20.84
CA TYR A 348 2.08 3.50 -21.67
C TYR A 348 3.41 3.06 -21.05
N LEU A 349 3.67 3.34 -19.77
CA LEU A 349 4.90 2.94 -19.09
C LEU A 349 5.13 1.41 -19.11
N LEU A 350 4.07 0.63 -18.82
CA LEU A 350 4.12 -0.84 -18.89
C LEU A 350 4.38 -1.37 -20.31
N GLY A 351 3.89 -0.65 -21.33
CA GLY A 351 4.14 -0.97 -22.73
C GLY A 351 5.58 -0.70 -23.16
N GLU A 352 6.14 0.41 -22.70
CA GLU A 352 7.49 0.87 -23.07
C GLU A 352 8.60 0.17 -22.29
N CYS A 353 8.41 -0.08 -20.99
CA CYS A 353 9.37 -0.83 -20.18
C CYS A 353 8.86 -2.24 -19.85
N LYS A 354 9.10 -3.17 -20.78
CA LYS A 354 8.81 -4.59 -20.53
C LYS A 354 9.76 -5.12 -19.47
N GLY A 355 9.23 -5.41 -18.28
CA GLY A 355 10.04 -5.93 -17.17
C GLY A 355 10.37 -4.90 -16.09
N CYS A 356 9.91 -3.64 -16.21
CA CYS A 356 10.06 -2.67 -15.14
C CYS A 356 9.14 -2.97 -13.96
N VAL A 357 9.65 -2.75 -12.76
CA VAL A 357 8.83 -2.52 -11.57
C VAL A 357 8.37 -1.06 -11.56
N ILE A 358 7.05 -0.82 -11.59
CA ILE A 358 6.45 0.50 -11.49
C ILE A 358 5.84 0.67 -10.10
N LEU A 359 6.36 1.65 -9.36
CA LEU A 359 5.87 2.07 -8.06
C LEU A 359 5.07 3.35 -8.22
N LEU A 360 3.76 3.28 -8.02
CA LEU A 360 2.87 4.44 -8.15
C LEU A 360 2.55 5.00 -6.76
N GLY A 361 3.16 6.12 -6.41
CA GLY A 361 2.93 6.82 -5.16
C GLY A 361 1.59 7.54 -5.15
N ASP A 362 0.91 7.49 -4.00
CA ASP A 362 -0.23 8.35 -3.75
C ASP A 362 0.20 9.76 -3.34
N LEU A 363 -0.76 10.63 -3.03
CA LEU A 363 -0.45 11.99 -2.61
C LEU A 363 -0.46 12.09 -1.07
N PRO A 364 0.55 12.73 -0.45
CA PRO A 364 0.53 13.09 0.95
C PRO A 364 -0.68 13.97 1.31
N PRO A 365 -1.03 14.09 2.60
CA PRO A 365 -2.15 14.94 3.01
C PRO A 365 -1.88 16.43 2.71
N PRO A 366 -2.90 17.24 2.44
CA PRO A 366 -2.80 18.71 2.47
C PRO A 366 -2.58 19.24 3.90
N THR A 367 -2.22 20.53 4.00
CA THR A 367 -1.95 21.24 5.27
C THR A 367 -3.10 21.25 6.28
N THR A 368 -4.34 21.05 5.83
CA THR A 368 -5.50 21.01 6.72
C THR A 368 -5.56 19.74 7.57
N GLY A 369 -4.88 18.68 7.14
CA GLY A 369 -4.89 17.36 7.77
C GLY A 369 -6.21 16.62 7.80
N PHE A 370 -6.23 15.53 8.56
CA PHE A 370 -7.43 14.70 8.74
C PHE A 370 -8.39 15.30 9.78
N SER A 371 -9.59 15.68 9.32
CA SER A 371 -10.72 16.06 10.17
C SER A 371 -11.97 15.27 9.77
N TRP A 372 -12.96 15.14 10.65
CA TRP A 372 -14.27 14.61 10.29
C TRP A 372 -15.39 15.65 10.48
N PRO A 373 -16.13 16.02 9.41
CA PRO A 373 -15.92 15.63 8.01
C PRO A 373 -14.61 16.21 7.44
N PRO A 374 -13.99 15.58 6.43
CA PRO A 374 -12.77 16.10 5.82
C PRO A 374 -13.06 17.37 5.03
N ALA A 375 -12.13 18.33 5.10
CA ALA A 375 -12.14 19.52 4.26
C ALA A 375 -12.19 19.14 2.77
N PRO A 376 -12.76 19.98 1.89
CA PRO A 376 -12.93 19.63 0.47
C PRO A 376 -11.64 19.15 -0.20
N ARG A 377 -10.50 19.83 0.06
CA ARG A 377 -9.21 19.43 -0.51
C ARG A 377 -8.70 18.10 0.05
N GLN A 378 -8.80 17.87 1.36
CA GLN A 378 -8.47 16.58 1.98
C GLN A 378 -9.30 15.46 1.36
N ARG A 379 -10.62 15.67 1.20
CA ARG A 379 -11.51 14.70 0.56
C ARG A 379 -11.04 14.38 -0.86
N GLN A 380 -10.77 15.40 -1.67
CA GLN A 380 -10.32 15.20 -3.06
C GLN A 380 -9.01 14.38 -3.14
N VAL A 381 -8.06 14.63 -2.23
CA VAL A 381 -6.82 13.84 -2.12
C VAL A 381 -7.11 12.39 -1.75
N LEU A 382 -7.95 12.14 -0.75
CA LEU A 382 -8.37 10.78 -0.38
C LEU A 382 -9.03 10.04 -1.55
N GLN A 383 -9.89 10.74 -2.30
CA GLN A 383 -10.55 10.18 -3.47
C GLN A 383 -9.56 9.87 -4.60
N PHE A 384 -8.61 10.76 -4.86
CA PHE A 384 -7.55 10.51 -5.83
C PHE A 384 -6.69 9.30 -5.42
N ASN A 385 -6.29 9.22 -4.15
CA ASN A 385 -5.51 8.11 -3.61
C ASN A 385 -6.27 6.77 -3.67
N ALA A 386 -7.60 6.80 -3.57
CA ALA A 386 -8.47 5.65 -3.78
C ALA A 386 -8.55 5.24 -5.26
N MET A 387 -8.62 6.22 -6.17
CA MET A 387 -8.59 5.99 -7.62
C MET A 387 -7.27 5.38 -8.08
N ILE A 388 -6.14 5.75 -7.48
CA ILE A 388 -4.84 5.09 -7.71
C ILE A 388 -4.95 3.59 -7.40
N SER A 389 -5.49 3.22 -6.25
CA SER A 389 -5.69 1.81 -5.89
C SER A 389 -6.60 1.10 -6.89
N GLU A 390 -7.66 1.75 -7.37
CA GLU A 390 -8.56 1.19 -8.38
C GLU A 390 -7.81 0.91 -9.69
N VAL A 391 -7.03 1.88 -10.19
CA VAL A 391 -6.24 1.73 -11.42
C VAL A 391 -5.23 0.60 -11.30
N VAL A 392 -4.47 0.54 -10.21
CA VAL A 392 -3.49 -0.54 -9.96
C VAL A 392 -4.19 -1.90 -9.96
N ASN A 393 -5.31 -2.02 -9.25
CA ASN A 393 -6.07 -3.26 -9.18
C ASN A 393 -6.62 -3.69 -10.54
N LYS A 394 -7.22 -2.77 -11.28
CA LYS A 394 -7.78 -3.02 -12.60
C LYS A 394 -6.72 -3.50 -13.58
N ILE A 395 -5.56 -2.84 -13.63
CA ILE A 395 -4.45 -3.23 -14.51
C ILE A 395 -3.95 -4.64 -14.14
N GLN A 396 -3.68 -4.87 -12.85
CA GLN A 396 -3.19 -6.17 -12.37
C GLN A 396 -4.15 -7.34 -12.63
N THR A 397 -5.47 -7.12 -12.63
CA THR A 397 -6.44 -8.20 -12.92
C THR A 397 -6.72 -8.37 -14.41
N GLN A 398 -6.81 -7.29 -15.18
CA GLN A 398 -7.04 -7.35 -16.64
C GLN A 398 -5.95 -8.16 -17.35
N HIS A 399 -4.68 -7.91 -17.05
CA HIS A 399 -3.58 -8.61 -17.72
C HIS A 399 -3.50 -10.11 -17.39
N LYS A 400 -3.90 -10.51 -16.17
CA LYS A 400 -3.97 -11.92 -15.77
C LYS A 400 -5.02 -12.72 -16.56
N SER A 401 -6.08 -12.06 -17.03
CA SER A 401 -7.11 -12.71 -17.84
C SER A 401 -6.72 -12.90 -19.31
N HIS A 402 -5.87 -12.03 -19.87
CA HIS A 402 -5.51 -12.06 -21.29
C HIS A 402 -4.29 -12.93 -21.63
N HIS A 403 -3.41 -13.18 -20.67
CA HIS A 403 -2.24 -14.04 -20.85
C HIS A 403 -2.39 -15.25 -19.94
N ASN A 404 -2.16 -16.48 -20.45
CA ASN A 404 -2.16 -17.75 -19.69
C ASN A 404 -1.09 -17.77 -18.56
N GLY A 405 -1.18 -16.86 -17.59
CA GLY A 405 -0.29 -16.73 -16.44
C GLY A 405 1.14 -16.26 -16.70
N THR A 406 1.56 -16.01 -17.95
CA THR A 406 2.99 -15.80 -18.27
C THR A 406 3.50 -14.36 -18.15
N ARG A 407 2.62 -13.35 -18.14
CA ARG A 407 3.02 -11.93 -18.04
C ARG A 407 2.40 -11.29 -16.82
N LYS A 408 3.24 -10.90 -15.85
CA LYS A 408 2.83 -10.21 -14.62
C LYS A 408 3.12 -8.72 -14.80
N ASP A 409 2.10 -7.88 -14.74
CA ASP A 409 2.32 -6.44 -14.64
C ASP A 409 2.91 -6.15 -13.27
N MET A 410 4.15 -5.66 -13.25
CA MET A 410 4.90 -5.38 -12.02
C MET A 410 4.62 -3.94 -11.58
N LEU A 411 3.34 -3.63 -11.39
CA LEU A 411 2.84 -2.33 -10.94
C LEU A 411 2.34 -2.47 -9.51
N THR A 412 2.71 -1.58 -8.60
CA THR A 412 2.14 -1.56 -7.25
C THR A 412 1.97 -0.13 -6.74
N LYS A 413 1.03 0.06 -5.82
CA LYS A 413 0.82 1.33 -5.12
C LYS A 413 1.84 1.49 -3.99
N VAL A 414 2.48 2.64 -3.91
CA VAL A 414 3.16 3.12 -2.70
C VAL A 414 2.18 4.02 -1.95
N HIS A 415 2.02 3.76 -0.65
CA HIS A 415 1.27 4.64 0.22
C HIS A 415 2.27 5.46 1.03
N PHE A 416 2.22 6.78 0.89
CA PHE A 416 3.09 7.68 1.62
C PHE A 416 2.49 7.99 2.98
N THR A 417 3.32 7.77 4.01
CA THR A 417 3.03 7.96 5.43
C THR A 417 3.32 9.34 6.04
N PRO A 418 3.81 10.39 5.32
CA PRO A 418 3.85 11.73 5.89
C PRO A 418 2.49 12.16 6.44
N ALA A 419 2.47 12.62 7.68
CA ALA A 419 1.32 13.22 8.33
C ALA A 419 1.33 14.74 8.10
N THR A 420 0.28 15.43 8.54
CA THR A 420 0.13 16.89 8.35
C THR A 420 1.31 17.69 8.91
N LYS A 421 1.91 17.25 10.02
CA LYS A 421 3.09 17.89 10.59
C LYS A 421 4.34 17.81 9.71
N ASP A 422 4.35 16.86 8.78
CA ASP A 422 5.42 16.65 7.81
C ASP A 422 5.16 17.44 6.52
N ILE A 423 4.11 18.27 6.48
CA ILE A 423 3.71 19.13 5.36
C ILE A 423 3.93 20.58 5.78
N GLN A 424 4.59 21.37 4.92
CA GLN A 424 4.81 22.77 5.26
C GLN A 424 3.53 23.60 5.11
N PRO A 425 3.23 24.46 6.10
CA PRO A 425 2.05 25.31 6.06
C PRO A 425 2.03 26.34 4.92
N ASP A 426 3.18 26.78 4.45
CA ASP A 426 3.33 27.89 3.49
C ASP A 426 3.04 27.47 2.04
N ASN A 427 3.52 26.29 1.65
CA ASN A 427 3.47 25.82 0.27
C ASN A 427 2.64 24.52 0.09
N GLY A 428 2.36 23.81 1.18
CA GLY A 428 1.54 22.60 1.19
C GLY A 428 2.22 21.36 0.61
N TYR A 429 3.55 21.33 0.60
CA TYR A 429 4.36 20.19 0.19
C TYR A 429 5.14 19.59 1.37
N PRO A 430 5.62 18.34 1.24
CA PRO A 430 6.39 17.69 2.29
C PRO A 430 7.63 18.51 2.69
N ASN A 431 7.94 18.50 3.99
CA ASN A 431 9.22 18.94 4.50
C ASN A 431 10.25 17.80 4.41
N ASN A 432 11.46 18.01 4.95
CA ASN A 432 12.53 17.00 4.93
C ASN A 432 12.12 15.68 5.61
N ASP A 433 11.38 15.73 6.73
CA ASP A 433 10.90 14.53 7.42
C ASP A 433 9.85 13.79 6.59
N GLY A 434 8.99 14.54 5.88
CA GLY A 434 8.02 13.98 4.95
C GLY A 434 8.70 13.28 3.77
N TYR A 435 9.69 13.90 3.14
CA TYR A 435 10.45 13.27 2.06
C TYR A 435 11.27 12.06 2.53
N LEU A 436 11.78 12.08 3.76
CA LEU A 436 12.42 10.93 4.39
C LEU A 436 11.44 9.77 4.54
N LYS A 437 10.24 10.01 5.09
CA LYS A 437 9.18 8.99 5.22
C LYS A 437 8.82 8.37 3.87
N MET A 438 8.63 9.23 2.86
CA MET A 438 8.36 8.77 1.49
C MET A 438 9.46 7.85 0.93
N ALA A 439 10.74 8.14 1.21
CA ALA A 439 11.85 7.28 0.78
C ALA A 439 11.78 5.89 1.43
N TYR A 440 11.45 5.83 2.72
CA TYR A 440 11.21 4.56 3.43
C TYR A 440 10.01 3.80 2.86
N ASP A 441 8.91 4.49 2.53
CA ASP A 441 7.71 3.86 1.96
C ASP A 441 8.00 3.27 0.56
N ILE A 442 8.79 3.97 -0.26
CA ILE A 442 9.26 3.48 -1.56
C ILE A 442 10.14 2.25 -1.36
N HIS A 443 11.10 2.30 -0.44
CA HIS A 443 12.00 1.20 -0.17
C HIS A 443 11.27 -0.05 0.37
N GLU A 444 10.33 0.11 1.30
CA GLU A 444 9.46 -0.99 1.77
C GLU A 444 8.71 -1.62 0.58
N ARG A 445 8.15 -0.79 -0.30
CA ARG A 445 7.40 -1.32 -1.43
C ARG A 445 8.30 -2.01 -2.47
N LEU A 446 9.52 -1.52 -2.66
CA LEU A 446 10.51 -2.18 -3.50
C LEU A 446 10.96 -3.52 -2.91
N TRP A 447 11.12 -3.58 -1.59
CA TRP A 447 11.40 -4.83 -0.87
C TRP A 447 10.28 -5.85 -1.09
N ASP A 448 9.02 -5.44 -0.98
CA ASP A 448 7.85 -6.29 -1.29
C ASP A 448 7.89 -6.80 -2.74
N ALA A 449 8.22 -5.93 -3.71
CA ALA A 449 8.36 -6.30 -5.11
C ALA A 449 9.49 -7.34 -5.32
N ASN A 450 10.62 -7.19 -4.63
CA ASN A 450 11.72 -8.16 -4.67
C ASN A 450 11.33 -9.52 -4.07
N GLN A 451 10.60 -9.54 -2.94
CA GLN A 451 10.06 -10.79 -2.37
C GLN A 451 9.10 -11.51 -3.33
N ARG A 452 8.45 -10.77 -4.24
CA ARG A 452 7.56 -11.29 -5.28
C ARG A 452 8.30 -11.73 -6.54
N GLY A 453 9.62 -11.59 -6.59
CA GLY A 453 10.46 -11.91 -7.73
C GLY A 453 10.27 -10.96 -8.92
N TRP A 454 9.81 -9.72 -8.67
CA TRP A 454 9.59 -8.72 -9.73
C TRP A 454 10.86 -8.00 -10.14
N LEU A 455 11.82 -7.90 -9.22
CA LEU A 455 13.00 -7.09 -9.41
C LEU A 455 14.10 -7.90 -10.12
N HIS A 456 14.50 -7.41 -11.29
CA HIS A 456 15.57 -7.95 -12.11
C HIS A 456 16.68 -6.90 -12.25
N ASP A 457 17.92 -7.34 -12.46
CA ASP A 457 19.05 -6.44 -12.67
C ASP A 457 18.84 -5.60 -13.93
N ALA A 458 19.34 -4.37 -13.91
CA ALA A 458 19.26 -3.46 -15.03
C ALA A 458 19.95 -4.09 -16.26
N PRO A 459 19.47 -3.83 -17.49
CA PRO A 459 20.16 -4.30 -18.68
C PRO A 459 21.61 -3.82 -18.69
N SER A 460 22.56 -4.74 -18.87
CA SER A 460 23.98 -4.41 -18.99
C SER A 460 24.23 -3.69 -20.32
N ASP A 461 24.03 -2.38 -20.36
CA ASP A 461 24.57 -1.57 -21.45
C ASP A 461 26.06 -1.34 -21.17
N GLN A 462 26.94 -1.55 -22.16
CA GLN A 462 28.25 -0.89 -22.12
C GLN A 462 27.98 0.61 -21.94
N PRO A 463 28.72 1.31 -21.06
CA PRO A 463 28.41 2.68 -20.69
C PRO A 463 28.25 3.50 -21.97
N LEU A 464 27.04 4.02 -22.19
CA LEU A 464 26.80 5.15 -23.08
C LEU A 464 27.84 6.19 -22.67
N MET A 465 28.81 6.41 -23.57
CA MET A 465 30.04 7.14 -23.31
C MET A 465 29.79 8.27 -22.33
N ALA A 466 30.35 8.11 -21.12
CA ALA A 466 30.74 9.25 -20.32
C ALA A 466 31.51 10.18 -21.27
N LEU A 467 30.90 11.30 -21.63
CA LEU A 467 31.65 12.43 -22.14
C LEU A 467 32.65 12.74 -21.03
N GLY A 468 33.90 12.38 -21.30
CA GLY A 468 34.94 12.21 -20.31
C GLY A 468 35.32 13.49 -19.56
N PRO A 469 36.14 13.31 -18.51
CA PRO A 469 36.26 14.21 -17.38
C PRO A 469 37.14 15.41 -17.70
N SER A 470 36.72 16.60 -17.25
CA SER A 470 37.69 17.61 -16.84
C SER A 470 37.91 17.45 -15.34
N THR A 471 39.08 16.92 -15.03
CA THR A 471 39.73 16.84 -13.73
C THR A 471 39.47 18.05 -12.83
N CYS A 472 38.97 17.81 -11.61
CA CYS A 472 39.44 18.57 -10.45
C CYS A 472 39.25 17.78 -9.15
N SER A 473 40.37 17.22 -8.69
CA SER A 473 40.56 16.57 -7.41
C SER A 473 40.52 17.59 -6.27
N TYR A 474 39.37 17.90 -5.67
CA TYR A 474 39.35 18.73 -4.44
C TYR A 474 38.04 18.65 -3.63
N TRP A 475 37.42 17.48 -3.42
CA TRP A 475 36.20 17.39 -2.57
C TRP A 475 36.19 16.27 -1.53
N ASN A 476 37.36 15.74 -1.17
CA ASN A 476 37.49 14.72 -0.11
C ASN A 476 37.65 15.30 1.32
N CYS A 477 37.26 16.55 1.60
CA CYS A 477 37.52 17.14 2.94
C CYS A 477 36.44 18.06 3.56
N MET A 478 35.23 18.24 3.01
CA MET A 478 34.23 19.15 3.62
C MET A 478 32.85 18.58 3.94
N VAL A 479 32.59 17.27 3.76
CA VAL A 479 31.32 16.66 4.20
C VAL A 479 31.43 15.96 5.56
N ARG A 480 32.61 15.99 6.19
CA ARG A 480 32.85 15.32 7.49
C ARG A 480 32.44 16.12 8.74
N SER A 481 31.98 17.38 8.65
CA SER A 481 31.80 18.21 9.85
C SER A 481 30.35 18.49 10.29
N SER A 482 29.32 18.10 9.55
CA SER A 482 27.94 18.54 9.88
C SER A 482 26.87 17.45 9.94
N ILE A 483 27.20 16.18 9.66
CA ILE A 483 26.24 15.05 9.73
C ILE A 483 26.74 13.91 10.67
N MET A 484 27.94 14.06 11.26
CA MET A 484 28.52 13.04 12.16
C MET A 484 27.97 12.93 13.60
N PRO A 485 27.11 13.81 14.17
CA PRO A 485 26.59 13.57 15.52
C PRO A 485 25.56 12.44 15.61
N PHE A 486 24.89 12.04 14.53
CA PHE A 486 23.82 11.03 14.59
C PHE A 486 24.30 9.60 14.32
N LEU A 487 25.28 9.41 13.44
CA LEU A 487 25.81 8.08 13.07
C LEU A 487 26.72 7.46 14.14
N SER A 488 27.37 8.29 14.98
CA SER A 488 28.18 7.80 16.10
C SER A 488 27.35 7.22 17.25
N TYR A 489 26.06 7.59 17.35
CA TYR A 489 25.16 7.04 18.37
C TYR A 489 24.57 5.67 17.98
N LEU A 490 24.52 5.35 16.68
CA LEU A 490 23.96 4.08 16.18
C LEU A 490 25.00 2.95 16.07
N GLN A 491 26.29 3.26 15.90
CA GLN A 491 27.34 2.23 15.84
C GLN A 491 27.68 1.61 17.20
N THR A 492 27.36 2.26 18.33
CA THR A 492 27.61 1.70 19.67
C THR A 492 26.52 0.72 20.13
N LEU A 493 25.42 0.57 19.39
CA LEU A 493 24.25 -0.22 19.77
C LEU A 493 24.16 -1.61 19.12
N PHE A 494 25.13 -2.00 18.28
CA PHE A 494 25.18 -3.33 17.66
C PHE A 494 26.35 -4.21 18.12
N ILE A 495 27.11 -3.78 19.12
CA ILE A 495 28.09 -4.61 19.82
C ILE A 495 27.95 -4.36 21.33
N THR A 496 26.87 -4.87 21.92
CA THR A 496 26.80 -5.41 23.30
C THR A 496 25.48 -6.13 23.47
#